data_AF-A0A371LGW2-F1
#
_entry.id   AF-A0A371LGW2-F1
#
_cell.length_a   1.000
_cell.length_b   1.000
_cell.length_c   1.000
_cell.angle_alpha   90.00
_cell.angle_beta   90.00
_cell.angle_gamma   90.00
#
_symmetry.space_group_name_H-M   'P 1'
#
loop_
_entity.id
_entity.type
_entity.pdbx_description
1 polymer ?
#
loop_
_entity_poly.entity_id
_entity_poly.type
_entity_poly.pdbx_seq_one_letter_code
_entity_poly.pdbx_strand_id
1 'polypeptide(L)'
;MSTDEYRRGTAVERERQQKQRPARGRYRGVLPVIYAIGFVMFTGVSLYIGPEPAFAVYLVTHVFYAGLVRADIKSLRGQGIDWGASRHLWFGAAFALPFVAPAYYLYSGRVIRRENESRNLDD
;
A
#
# COMPACT_ATOMS: atom_id res chain seq x y z
N MET A 1 36.33 -23.35 2.04
CA MET A 1 35.04 -22.73 2.42
C MET A 1 34.89 -21.48 1.58
N SER A 2 34.09 -21.52 0.51
CA SER A 2 34.04 -20.42 -0.46
C SER A 2 33.12 -19.30 0.07
N THR A 3 33.50 -18.05 -0.18
CA THR A 3 32.73 -16.85 0.16
C THR A 3 31.30 -16.87 -0.38
N ASP A 4 31.04 -17.68 -1.40
CA ASP A 4 29.74 -17.84 -2.04
C ASP A 4 28.76 -18.69 -1.21
N GLU A 5 29.22 -19.75 -0.54
CA GLU A 5 28.39 -20.54 0.40
C GLU A 5 27.98 -19.72 1.61
N TYR A 6 28.89 -18.90 2.15
CA TYR A 6 28.60 -18.02 3.29
C TYR A 6 27.57 -16.95 2.94
N ARG A 7 27.68 -16.35 1.74
CA ARG A 7 26.70 -15.36 1.24
C ARG A 7 25.32 -16.00 1.02
N ARG A 8 25.29 -17.24 0.53
CA ARG A 8 24.06 -18.00 0.30
C ARG A 8 23.37 -18.40 1.61
N GLY A 9 24.12 -18.89 2.60
CA GLY A 9 23.60 -19.20 3.92
C GLY A 9 22.98 -17.98 4.60
N THR A 10 23.68 -16.83 4.56
CA THR A 10 23.18 -15.58 5.16
C THR A 10 21.89 -15.06 4.50
N ALA A 11 21.73 -15.27 3.19
CA ALA A 11 20.51 -14.89 2.46
C ALA A 11 19.31 -15.76 2.84
N VAL A 12 19.51 -17.07 2.99
CA VAL A 12 18.48 -18.03 3.41
C VAL A 12 18.05 -17.77 4.86
N GLU A 13 19.01 -17.48 5.75
CA GLU A 13 18.73 -17.12 7.15
C GLU A 13 17.89 -15.83 7.23
N ARG A 14 18.19 -14.83 6.40
CA ARG A 14 17.44 -13.56 6.33
C ARG A 14 16.03 -13.77 5.82
N GLU A 15 15.83 -14.56 4.77
CA GLU A 15 14.48 -14.89 4.27
C GLU A 15 13.67 -15.63 5.34
N ARG A 16 14.29 -16.55 6.07
CA ARG A 16 13.64 -17.30 7.16
C ARG A 16 13.23 -16.37 8.31
N GLN A 17 14.11 -15.48 8.76
CA GLN A 17 13.80 -14.49 9.80
C GLN A 17 12.73 -13.47 9.35
N GLN A 18 12.73 -13.10 8.07
CA GLN A 18 11.75 -12.16 7.52
C GLN A 18 10.35 -12.78 7.40
N LYS A 19 10.27 -14.09 7.13
CA LYS A 19 9.02 -14.87 7.18
C LYS A 19 8.49 -15.06 8.61
N GLN A 20 9.34 -15.02 9.62
CA GLN A 20 8.94 -15.15 11.03
C GLN A 20 8.46 -13.84 11.67
N ARG A 21 8.52 -12.69 10.96
CA ARG A 21 8.00 -11.42 11.47
C ARG A 21 6.57 -11.16 10.97
N PRO A 22 5.70 -10.58 11.81
CA PRO A 22 4.35 -10.22 11.40
C PRO A 22 4.44 -9.13 10.34
N ALA A 23 3.75 -9.35 9.21
CA ALA A 23 3.64 -8.35 8.17
C ALA A 23 2.75 -7.20 8.65
N ARG A 24 3.19 -5.96 8.40
CA ARG A 24 2.43 -4.74 8.71
C ARG A 24 2.51 -3.75 7.56
N GLY A 25 1.36 -3.18 7.21
CA GLY A 25 1.27 -2.08 6.25
C GLY A 25 1.73 -0.78 6.90
N ARG A 26 2.98 -0.39 6.66
CA ARG A 26 3.60 0.82 7.26
C ARG A 26 2.81 2.09 6.94
N TYR A 27 2.26 2.19 5.73
CA TYR A 27 1.55 3.39 5.27
C TYR A 27 0.04 3.21 5.29
N ARG A 28 -0.44 2.02 5.67
CA ARG A 28 -1.85 1.67 5.68
C ARG A 28 -2.68 2.50 6.65
N GLY A 29 -2.10 2.91 7.79
CA GLY A 29 -2.78 3.81 8.74
C GLY A 29 -2.98 5.24 8.22
N VAL A 30 -2.12 5.69 7.29
CA VAL A 30 -2.16 7.06 6.75
C VAL A 30 -3.16 7.19 5.59
N LEU A 31 -3.39 6.10 4.85
CA LEU A 31 -4.33 6.07 3.72
C LEU A 31 -5.73 6.62 4.03
N PRO A 32 -6.45 6.19 5.09
CA PRO A 32 -7.78 6.73 5.38
C PRO A 32 -7.75 8.20 5.77
N VAL A 33 -6.68 8.66 6.43
CA VAL A 33 -6.52 10.07 6.83
C VAL A 33 -6.36 10.95 5.60
N ILE A 34 -5.44 10.60 4.69
CA ILE A 34 -5.22 11.37 3.46
C ILE A 34 -6.46 11.29 2.55
N TYR A 35 -7.17 10.14 2.57
CA TYR A 35 -8.44 10.01 1.86
C TYR A 35 -9.49 11.00 2.35
N ALA A 36 -9.70 11.07 3.67
CA ALA A 36 -10.65 11.99 4.28
C ALA A 36 -10.29 13.46 3.99
N ILE A 37 -9.01 13.82 4.08
CA ILE A 37 -8.53 15.18 3.76
C ILE A 37 -8.85 15.53 2.30
N GLY A 38 -8.50 14.65 1.36
CA GLY A 38 -8.76 14.86 -0.06
C GLY A 38 -10.26 15.00 -0.37
N PHE A 39 -11.09 14.17 0.26
CA PHE A 39 -12.54 14.24 0.15
C PHE A 39 -13.09 15.58 0.66
N VAL A 40 -12.70 16.00 1.87
CA VAL A 40 -13.13 17.28 2.47
C VAL A 40 -12.72 18.47 1.61
N MET A 41 -11.47 18.48 1.13
CA MET A 41 -10.95 19.54 0.26
C MET A 41 -11.73 19.60 -1.07
N PHE A 42 -11.95 18.44 -1.71
CA PHE A 42 -12.71 18.37 -2.95
C PHE A 42 -14.14 18.87 -2.77
N THR A 43 -14.84 18.39 -1.75
CA THR A 43 -16.22 18.80 -1.45
C THR A 43 -16.30 20.30 -1.13
N GLY A 44 -15.42 20.80 -0.27
CA GLY A 44 -15.40 22.23 0.08
C GLY A 44 -15.15 23.12 -1.14
N VAL A 45 -14.12 22.82 -1.93
CA VAL A 45 -13.79 23.61 -3.13
C VAL A 45 -14.92 23.51 -4.17
N SER A 46 -15.50 22.34 -4.37
CA SER A 46 -16.61 22.14 -5.30
C SER A 46 -17.86 22.91 -4.91
N LEU A 47 -18.13 23.05 -3.60
CA LEU A 47 -19.33 23.74 -3.11
C LEU A 47 -19.16 25.26 -3.09
N TYR A 48 -17.96 25.77 -2.76
CA TYR A 48 -17.75 27.19 -2.47
C TYR A 48 -16.96 27.97 -3.53
N ILE A 49 -16.21 27.30 -4.40
CA ILE A 49 -15.33 27.96 -5.38
C ILE A 49 -15.71 27.59 -6.81
N GLY A 50 -16.03 26.32 -7.05
CA GLY A 50 -16.51 25.83 -8.35
C GLY A 50 -15.75 24.61 -8.88
N PRO A 51 -16.12 24.13 -10.08
CA PRO A 51 -15.69 22.83 -10.59
C PRO A 51 -14.23 22.79 -11.06
N GLU A 52 -13.70 23.87 -11.65
CA GLU A 52 -12.31 23.93 -12.13
C GLU A 52 -11.27 23.72 -11.01
N PRO A 53 -11.30 24.48 -9.89
CA PRO A 53 -10.36 24.24 -8.79
C PRO A 53 -10.63 22.90 -8.08
N ALA A 54 -11.89 22.43 -8.05
CA ALA A 54 -12.20 21.11 -7.50
C ALA A 54 -11.54 19.99 -8.32
N PHE A 55 -11.48 20.14 -9.65
CA PHE A 55 -10.79 19.20 -10.52
C PHE A 55 -9.27 19.20 -10.27
N ALA A 56 -8.66 20.35 -10.03
CA ALA A 56 -7.24 20.41 -9.65
C ALA A 56 -6.98 19.67 -8.32
N VAL A 57 -7.83 19.90 -7.31
CA VAL A 57 -7.77 19.16 -6.03
C VAL A 57 -7.92 17.66 -6.26
N TYR A 58 -8.89 17.26 -7.08
CA TYR A 58 -9.10 15.86 -7.45
C TYR A 58 -7.84 15.22 -8.04
N LEU A 59 -7.22 15.86 -9.04
CA LEU A 59 -6.02 15.35 -9.69
C LEU A 59 -4.83 15.22 -8.71
N VAL A 60 -4.54 16.28 -7.95
CA VAL A 60 -3.46 16.27 -6.96
C VAL A 60 -3.68 15.16 -5.94
N THR A 61 -4.91 15.03 -5.45
CA THR A 61 -5.29 14.01 -4.48
C THR A 61 -5.07 12.59 -5.02
N HIS A 62 -5.41 12.33 -6.29
CA HIS A 62 -5.19 11.01 -6.92
C HIS A 62 -3.71 10.70 -7.12
N VAL A 63 -2.87 11.70 -7.43
CA VAL A 63 -1.41 11.52 -7.48
C VAL A 63 -0.87 11.12 -6.10
N PHE A 64 -1.34 11.76 -5.03
CA PHE A 64 -0.97 11.40 -3.66
C PHE A 64 -1.43 9.98 -3.30
N TYR A 65 -2.65 9.59 -3.64
CA TYR A 65 -3.14 8.22 -3.44
C TYR A 65 -2.29 7.19 -4.18
N ALA A 66 -1.97 7.44 -5.45
CA ALA A 66 -1.12 6.56 -6.24
C ALA A 66 0.28 6.41 -5.62
N GLY A 67 0.86 7.51 -5.12
CA GLY A 67 2.12 7.51 -4.39
C GLY A 67 2.08 6.65 -3.12
N LEU A 68 1.05 6.83 -2.28
CA LEU A 68 0.87 6.06 -1.05
C LEU A 68 0.65 4.57 -1.32
N VAL A 69 -0.24 4.24 -2.26
CA VAL A 69 -0.51 2.85 -2.67
C VAL A 69 0.78 2.20 -3.14
N ARG A 70 1.56 2.88 -4.01
CA ARG A 70 2.84 2.37 -4.48
C ARG A 70 3.85 2.17 -3.35
N ALA A 71 3.94 3.12 -2.41
CA ALA A 71 4.84 3.03 -1.27
C ALA A 71 4.46 1.88 -0.32
N ASP A 72 3.16 1.70 -0.05
CA ASP A 72 2.66 0.62 0.79
C ASP A 72 2.90 -0.76 0.16
N ILE A 73 2.58 -0.93 -1.13
CA ILE A 73 2.90 -2.17 -1.88
C ILE A 73 4.41 -2.44 -1.83
N LYS A 74 5.26 -1.43 -2.05
CA LYS A 74 6.72 -1.60 -1.99
C LYS A 74 7.16 -2.04 -0.58
N SER A 75 6.57 -1.47 0.46
CA SER A 75 6.84 -1.84 1.85
C SER A 75 6.41 -3.27 2.17
N LEU A 76 5.26 -3.72 1.64
CA LEU A 76 4.74 -5.07 1.86
C LEU A 76 5.55 -6.12 1.08
N ARG A 77 5.95 -5.81 -0.15
CA ARG A 77 6.88 -6.65 -0.92
C ARG A 77 8.24 -6.79 -0.23
N GLY A 78 8.73 -5.71 0.38
CA GLY A 78 9.91 -5.72 1.24
C GLY A 78 9.73 -6.54 2.53
N GLN A 79 8.57 -7.13 2.80
CA GLN A 79 8.29 -8.07 3.89
C GLN A 79 8.04 -9.50 3.38
N GLY A 80 8.22 -9.75 2.09
CA GLY A 80 8.02 -11.06 1.46
C GLY A 80 6.60 -11.33 0.95
N ILE A 81 5.68 -10.35 1.01
CA ILE A 81 4.33 -10.51 0.44
C ILE A 81 4.41 -10.37 -1.07
N ASP A 82 3.98 -11.40 -1.80
CA ASP A 82 3.81 -11.29 -3.25
C ASP A 82 2.49 -10.63 -3.61
N TRP A 83 2.58 -9.59 -4.44
CA TRP A 83 1.44 -8.84 -4.97
C TRP A 83 1.16 -9.17 -6.44
N GLY A 84 2.04 -9.92 -7.13
CA GLY A 84 1.86 -10.30 -8.53
C GLY A 84 1.55 -9.12 -9.45
N ALA A 85 0.65 -9.33 -10.41
CA ALA A 85 0.16 -8.31 -11.34
C ALA A 85 -0.79 -7.29 -10.70
N SER A 86 -1.43 -7.63 -9.57
CA SER A 86 -2.39 -6.77 -8.88
C SER A 86 -1.80 -5.41 -8.49
N ARG A 87 -0.49 -5.33 -8.28
CA ARG A 87 0.22 -4.08 -7.96
C ARG A 87 0.00 -2.98 -8.99
N HIS A 88 0.02 -3.35 -10.27
CA HIS A 88 -0.09 -2.40 -11.39
C HIS A 88 -1.53 -1.98 -11.58
N LEU A 89 -2.48 -2.89 -11.32
CA LEU A 89 -3.90 -2.58 -11.30
C LEU A 89 -4.24 -1.60 -10.18
N TRP A 90 -3.75 -1.81 -8.95
CA TRP A 90 -3.98 -0.89 -7.85
C TRP A 90 -3.34 0.48 -8.09
N PHE A 91 -2.14 0.51 -8.67
CA PHE A 91 -1.48 1.76 -9.02
C PHE A 91 -2.20 2.51 -10.16
N GLY A 92 -2.63 1.82 -11.21
CA GLY A 92 -3.38 2.43 -12.32
C GLY A 92 -4.76 2.91 -11.88
N ALA A 93 -5.48 2.08 -11.12
CA ALA A 93 -6.77 2.44 -10.54
C ALA A 93 -6.67 3.67 -9.62
N ALA A 94 -5.51 3.90 -8.99
CA ALA A 94 -5.28 5.05 -8.12
C ALA A 94 -5.41 6.41 -8.82
N PHE A 95 -5.25 6.45 -10.14
CA PHE A 95 -5.41 7.65 -10.96
C PHE A 95 -6.83 7.84 -11.49
N ALA A 96 -7.59 6.75 -11.64
CA ALA A 96 -8.86 6.77 -12.37
C ALA A 96 -10.09 6.64 -11.46
N LEU A 97 -9.97 5.93 -10.33
CA LEU A 97 -11.13 5.53 -9.54
C LEU A 97 -11.17 6.26 -8.19
N PRO A 98 -12.25 7.00 -7.87
CA PRO A 98 -12.34 7.79 -6.64
C PRO A 98 -12.39 6.97 -5.35
N PHE A 99 -12.73 5.68 -5.43
CA PHE A 99 -12.85 4.78 -4.28
C PHE A 99 -11.71 3.76 -4.17
N VAL A 100 -10.66 3.93 -4.97
CA VAL A 100 -9.52 3.01 -4.99
C VAL A 100 -8.77 2.95 -3.66
N ALA A 101 -8.52 4.08 -2.99
CA ALA A 101 -7.77 4.12 -1.74
C ALA A 101 -8.51 3.37 -0.60
N PRO A 102 -9.82 3.58 -0.38
CA PRO A 102 -10.60 2.76 0.56
C PRO A 102 -10.62 1.28 0.18
N ALA A 103 -10.84 0.96 -1.10
CA ALA A 103 -10.87 -0.43 -1.57
C ALA A 103 -9.50 -1.12 -1.35
N TYR A 104 -8.41 -0.42 -1.64
CA TYR A 104 -7.05 -0.87 -1.41
C TYR A 104 -6.78 -1.09 0.08
N TYR A 105 -7.23 -0.18 0.96
CA TYR A 105 -7.05 -0.31 2.41
C TYR A 105 -7.69 -1.59 2.97
N LEU A 106 -8.89 -1.94 2.49
CA LEU A 106 -9.59 -3.17 2.85
C LEU A 106 -8.93 -4.41 2.23
N TYR A 107 -8.53 -4.33 0.96
CA TYR A 107 -7.87 -5.43 0.27
C TYR A 107 -6.51 -5.77 0.89
N SER A 108 -5.63 -4.79 1.05
CA SER A 108 -4.32 -4.93 1.69
C SER A 108 -4.42 -5.52 3.10
N GLY A 109 -5.46 -5.16 3.86
CA GLY A 109 -5.73 -5.74 5.18
C GLY A 109 -5.99 -7.24 5.14
N ARG A 110 -6.81 -7.69 4.18
CA ARG A 110 -7.08 -9.11 3.98
C ARG A 110 -5.82 -9.87 3.56
N VAL A 111 -5.00 -9.27 2.71
CA VAL A 111 -3.71 -9.86 2.28
C VAL A 111 -2.75 -9.99 3.45
N ILE A 112 -2.57 -8.93 4.25
CA ILE A 112 -1.71 -8.94 5.43
C ILE A 112 -2.18 -9.97 6.45
N ARG A 113 -3.49 -10.05 6.71
CA ARG A 113 -4.04 -11.02 7.65
C ARG A 113 -3.79 -12.45 7.20
N ARG A 114 -4.10 -12.77 5.94
CA ARG A 114 -3.82 -14.10 5.34
C ARG A 114 -2.34 -14.46 5.37
N GLU A 115 -1.47 -13.48 5.18
CA GLU A 115 -0.02 -13.69 5.28
C GLU A 115 0.43 -13.95 6.72
N ASN A 116 -0.16 -13.28 7.71
CA ASN A 116 0.16 -13.54 9.12
C ASN A 116 -0.39 -14.90 9.59
N GLU A 117 -1.62 -15.24 9.18
CA GLU A 117 -2.25 -16.55 9.37
C GLU A 117 -1.33 -17.66 8.78
N SER A 118 -0.84 -17.50 7.54
CA SER A 118 0.02 -18.50 6.88
C SER A 118 1.39 -18.67 7.55
N ARG A 119 1.85 -17.65 8.27
CA ARG A 119 3.10 -17.68 9.03
C ARG A 119 2.93 -18.28 10.43
N ASN A 120 1.72 -18.70 10.82
CA ASN A 120 1.36 -19.11 12.19
C ASN A 120 1.76 -18.04 13.23
N LEU A 121 1.59 -16.76 12.88
CA LEU A 121 1.90 -15.62 13.76
C LEU A 121 0.64 -15.02 14.40
N ASP A 122 -0.48 -15.72 14.28
CA ASP A 122 -1.69 -15.42 15.03
C ASP A 122 -1.56 -16.09 16.41
N ASP A 123 -1.12 -15.32 17.40
CA ASP A 123 -1.32 -15.61 18.83
C ASP A 123 -2.78 -15.31 19.23
#